data_AF-A0A7S2JQV4-F1
#
_entry.id   AF-A0A7S2JQV4-F1
#
_cell.length_a   1.000
_cell.length_b   1.000
_cell.length_c   1.000
_cell.angle_alpha   90.00
_cell.angle_beta   90.00
_cell.angle_gamma   90.00
#
_symmetry.space_group_name_H-M   'P 1'
#
loop_
_entity.id
_entity.type
_entity.pdbx_description
1 polymer ?
#
loop_
_entity_poly.entity_id
_entity_poly.type
_entity_poly.pdbx_seq_one_letter_code
_entity_poly.pdbx_strand_id
1 'polypeptide(L)'
;GYYCSELKGVGFGIEELRVAGYSGSEMRIAGFSATAMREANFTCKKVRSAGYSAFEALEAGWSVEVLKAASYEPRELREARRPAWELKAVGFTLRELLDGGYTTGELQSVGYGAEELRAAGVKLAELAMAGATVAQL
;
A
#
# COMPACT_ATOMS: atom_id res chain seq x y z
N GLY A 1 -31.24 13.76 -6.22
CA GLY A 1 -30.32 12.63 -6.36
C GLY A 1 -30.11 12.05 -4.98
N TYR A 2 -30.39 10.76 -4.81
CA TYR A 2 -30.26 10.12 -3.50
C TYR A 2 -28.78 9.99 -3.14
N TYR A 3 -28.44 10.30 -1.89
CA TYR A 3 -27.08 10.13 -1.40
C TYR A 3 -26.83 8.65 -1.14
N CYS A 4 -25.62 8.17 -1.47
CA CYS A 4 -25.20 6.79 -1.26
C CYS A 4 -25.34 6.35 0.22
N SER A 5 -25.23 7.31 1.16
CA SER A 5 -25.47 7.12 2.60
C SER A 5 -26.93 6.78 2.92
N GLU A 6 -27.90 7.39 2.23
CA GLU A 6 -29.31 7.08 2.44
C GLU A 6 -29.63 5.70 1.90
N LEU A 7 -29.13 5.36 0.71
CA LEU A 7 -29.34 4.06 0.08
C LEU A 7 -28.80 2.90 0.94
N LYS A 8 -27.63 3.08 1.58
CA LYS A 8 -27.12 2.14 2.57
C LYS A 8 -28.07 1.95 3.75
N GLY A 9 -28.72 3.01 4.22
CA GLY A 9 -29.71 2.97 5.30
C GLY A 9 -31.01 2.26 4.92
N VAL A 10 -31.38 2.27 3.63
CA VAL A 10 -32.58 1.56 3.12
C VAL A 10 -32.28 0.09 2.78
N GLY A 11 -31.04 -0.36 2.95
CA GLY A 11 -30.63 -1.75 2.69
C GLY A 11 -30.15 -2.02 1.26
N PHE A 12 -29.92 -0.99 0.45
CA PHE A 12 -29.25 -1.19 -0.84
C PHE A 12 -27.82 -1.67 -0.63
N GLY A 13 -27.51 -2.79 -1.27
CA GLY A 13 -26.18 -3.36 -1.32
C GLY A 13 -25.24 -2.49 -2.16
N ILE A 14 -23.96 -2.60 -1.84
CA ILE A 14 -22.89 -1.93 -2.58
C ILE A 14 -22.83 -2.33 -4.07
N GLU A 15 -23.31 -3.53 -4.42
CA GLU A 15 -23.46 -3.98 -5.81
C GLU A 15 -24.49 -3.16 -6.58
N GLU A 16 -25.63 -2.84 -5.97
CA GLU A 16 -26.68 -2.03 -6.62
C GLU A 16 -26.19 -0.60 -6.84
N LEU A 17 -25.45 -0.06 -5.88
CA LEU A 17 -24.79 1.24 -6.01
C LEU A 17 -23.73 1.24 -7.12
N ARG A 18 -23.00 0.13 -7.29
CA ARG A 18 -22.05 -0.03 -8.39
C ARG A 18 -22.77 -0.06 -9.74
N VAL A 19 -23.87 -0.79 -9.86
CA VAL A 19 -24.68 -0.85 -11.09
C VAL A 19 -25.34 0.50 -11.39
N ALA A 20 -25.76 1.23 -10.35
CA ALA A 20 -26.27 2.59 -10.47
C ALA A 20 -25.20 3.63 -10.87
N GLY A 21 -23.92 3.22 -10.96
CA GLY A 21 -22.84 4.06 -11.46
C GLY A 21 -22.19 4.97 -10.41
N TYR A 22 -22.45 4.74 -9.12
CA TYR A 22 -21.79 5.50 -8.06
C TYR A 22 -20.27 5.24 -8.08
N SER A 23 -19.52 6.31 -7.89
CA SER A 23 -18.08 6.26 -7.75
C SER A 23 -17.68 5.68 -6.40
N GLY A 24 -16.49 5.08 -6.33
CA GLY A 24 -15.99 4.56 -5.07
C GLY A 24 -15.84 5.64 -3.98
N SER A 25 -15.62 6.89 -4.38
CA SER A 25 -15.54 8.04 -3.46
C SER A 25 -16.88 8.29 -2.77
N GLU A 26 -17.98 8.21 -3.51
CA GLU A 26 -19.33 8.35 -2.93
C GLU A 26 -19.67 7.18 -2.01
N MET A 27 -19.22 5.98 -2.34
CA MET A 27 -19.34 4.82 -1.46
C MET A 27 -18.53 4.99 -0.17
N ARG A 28 -17.31 5.55 -0.25
CA ARG A 28 -16.52 5.90 0.94
C ARG A 28 -17.24 6.92 1.81
N ILE A 29 -17.82 7.96 1.20
CA ILE A 29 -18.61 8.98 1.91
C ILE A 29 -19.85 8.36 2.58
N ALA A 30 -20.47 7.38 1.93
CA ALA A 30 -21.57 6.58 2.50
C ALA A 30 -21.12 5.63 3.63
N GLY A 31 -19.82 5.55 3.91
CA GLY A 31 -19.25 4.71 4.96
C GLY A 31 -19.14 3.24 4.56
N PHE A 32 -19.01 2.91 3.28
CA PHE A 32 -18.61 1.56 2.87
C PHE A 32 -17.13 1.34 3.20
N SER A 33 -16.80 0.16 3.70
CA SER A 33 -15.42 -0.23 3.95
C SER A 33 -14.76 -0.75 2.68
N ALA A 34 -13.43 -0.79 2.70
CA ALA A 34 -12.63 -1.43 1.65
C ALA A 34 -13.03 -2.91 1.44
N THR A 35 -13.38 -3.62 2.52
CA THR A 35 -13.91 -5.01 2.44
C THR A 35 -15.17 -5.09 1.59
N ALA A 36 -16.16 -4.22 1.86
CA ALA A 36 -17.41 -4.18 1.11
C ALA A 36 -17.14 -3.86 -0.36
N MET A 37 -16.21 -2.94 -0.64
CA MET A 37 -15.80 -2.62 -2.02
C MET A 37 -15.23 -3.85 -2.73
N ARG A 38 -14.41 -4.65 -2.03
CA ARG A 38 -13.88 -5.91 -2.57
C ARG A 38 -14.97 -6.93 -2.86
N GLU A 39 -15.90 -7.13 -1.93
CA GLU A 39 -17.05 -8.02 -2.08
C GLU A 39 -17.95 -7.57 -3.24
N ALA A 40 -18.00 -6.26 -3.48
CA ALA A 40 -18.71 -5.64 -4.58
C ALA A 40 -17.96 -5.69 -5.93
N ASN A 41 -16.96 -6.56 -6.04
CA ASN A 41 -16.08 -6.70 -7.21
C ASN A 41 -15.39 -5.38 -7.65
N PHE A 42 -15.14 -4.43 -6.74
CA PHE A 42 -14.29 -3.29 -7.06
C PHE A 42 -12.82 -3.71 -7.12
N THR A 43 -12.16 -3.22 -8.17
CA THR A 43 -10.71 -3.32 -8.28
C THR A 43 -10.02 -2.41 -7.26
N CYS A 44 -8.89 -2.85 -6.70
CA CYS A 44 -8.10 -2.06 -5.77
C CYS A 44 -7.71 -0.67 -6.32
N LYS A 45 -7.51 -0.53 -7.64
CA LYS A 45 -7.33 0.78 -8.31
C LYS A 45 -8.47 1.76 -8.04
N LYS A 46 -9.72 1.32 -8.17
CA LYS A 46 -10.91 2.16 -7.92
C LYS A 46 -11.01 2.53 -6.45
N VAL A 47 -10.67 1.60 -5.57
CA VAL A 47 -10.67 1.79 -4.11
C VAL A 47 -9.58 2.80 -3.72
N ARG A 48 -8.41 2.72 -4.35
CA ARG A 48 -7.39 3.76 -4.20
C ARG A 48 -7.86 5.12 -4.70
N SER A 49 -8.44 5.19 -5.90
CA SER A 49 -9.00 6.44 -6.44
C SER A 49 -10.13 7.01 -5.57
N ALA A 50 -10.81 6.16 -4.81
CA ALA A 50 -11.81 6.55 -3.83
C ALA A 50 -11.21 7.10 -2.52
N GLY A 51 -9.89 7.04 -2.35
CA GLY A 51 -9.18 7.58 -1.20
C GLY A 51 -8.98 6.59 -0.04
N TYR A 52 -9.10 5.28 -0.29
CA TYR A 52 -8.78 4.28 0.72
C TYR A 52 -7.27 4.11 0.85
N SER A 53 -6.81 4.06 2.09
CA SER A 53 -5.41 3.85 2.44
C SER A 53 -4.95 2.41 2.14
N ALA A 54 -3.64 2.22 2.02
CA ALA A 54 -3.05 0.88 1.91
C ALA A 54 -3.44 -0.02 3.08
N PHE A 55 -3.55 0.52 4.29
CA PHE A 55 -3.98 -0.21 5.47
C PHE A 55 -5.40 -0.76 5.32
N GLU A 56 -6.35 0.09 4.91
CA GLU A 56 -7.73 -0.34 4.66
C GLU A 56 -7.80 -1.39 3.54
N ALA A 57 -6.95 -1.25 2.52
CA ALA A 57 -6.88 -2.22 1.44
C ALA A 57 -6.35 -3.60 1.91
N LEU A 58 -5.36 -3.60 2.80
CA LEU A 58 -4.83 -4.82 3.41
C LEU A 58 -5.82 -5.47 4.37
N GLU A 59 -6.53 -4.67 5.17
CA GLU A 59 -7.64 -5.12 6.03
C GLU A 59 -8.78 -5.71 5.19
N ALA A 60 -9.00 -5.20 3.98
CA ALA A 60 -9.92 -5.80 3.01
C ALA A 60 -9.42 -7.13 2.43
N GLY A 61 -8.19 -7.53 2.75
CA GLY A 61 -7.54 -8.75 2.32
C GLY A 61 -6.98 -8.68 0.90
N TRP A 62 -6.75 -7.49 0.33
CA TRP A 62 -5.91 -7.37 -0.85
C TRP A 62 -4.44 -7.58 -0.46
N SER A 63 -3.73 -8.38 -1.26
CA SER A 63 -2.30 -8.62 -1.09
C SER A 63 -1.47 -7.42 -1.53
N VAL A 64 -0.26 -7.28 -0.99
CA VAL A 64 0.66 -6.17 -1.32
C VAL A 64 0.95 -6.10 -2.84
N GLU A 65 0.93 -7.23 -3.55
CA GLU A 65 1.04 -7.28 -5.01
C GLU A 65 -0.08 -6.51 -5.72
N VAL A 66 -1.31 -6.62 -5.20
CA VAL A 66 -2.50 -5.95 -5.73
C VAL A 66 -2.42 -4.46 -5.41
N LEU A 67 -1.93 -4.11 -4.22
CA LEU A 67 -1.67 -2.73 -3.86
C LEU A 67 -0.62 -2.10 -4.79
N LYS A 68 0.49 -2.81 -5.05
CA LYS A 68 1.50 -2.37 -6.03
C LYS A 68 0.89 -2.19 -7.42
N ALA A 69 0.05 -3.12 -7.87
CA ALA A 69 -0.66 -3.01 -9.15
C ALA A 69 -1.69 -1.85 -9.15
N ALA A 70 -2.23 -1.50 -7.99
CA ALA A 70 -3.04 -0.30 -7.78
C ALA A 70 -2.20 0.98 -7.60
N SER A 71 -0.89 0.87 -7.79
CA SER A 71 0.10 1.94 -7.73
C SER A 71 0.34 2.53 -6.34
N TYR A 72 -0.08 1.84 -5.27
CA TYR A 72 0.25 2.24 -3.89
C TYR A 72 1.76 2.32 -3.70
N GLU A 73 2.20 3.37 -3.03
CA GLU A 73 3.62 3.61 -2.82
C GLU A 73 4.14 2.90 -1.57
N PRO A 74 5.45 2.58 -1.51
CA PRO A 74 6.07 1.97 -0.35
C PRO A 74 5.86 2.74 0.96
N ARG A 75 5.78 4.08 0.89
CA ARG A 75 5.45 4.91 2.05
C ARG A 75 4.08 4.58 2.66
N GLU A 76 3.09 4.35 1.80
CA GLU A 76 1.72 4.02 2.23
C GLU A 76 1.68 2.61 2.84
N LEU A 77 2.44 1.68 2.26
CA LEU A 77 2.60 0.33 2.79
C LEU A 77 3.34 0.33 4.14
N ARG A 78 4.34 1.19 4.29
CA ARG A 78 5.06 1.40 5.56
C ARG A 78 4.13 1.96 6.65
N GLU A 79 3.29 2.94 6.30
CA GLU A 79 2.24 3.45 7.18
C GLU A 79 1.23 2.35 7.56
N ALA A 80 0.94 1.44 6.64
CA ALA A 80 0.18 0.21 6.88
C ALA A 80 0.97 -0.88 7.65
N ARG A 81 2.09 -0.51 8.27
CA ARG A 81 2.98 -1.40 9.04
C ARG A 81 3.46 -2.62 8.27
N ARG A 82 3.68 -2.48 6.95
CA ARG A 82 4.25 -3.55 6.14
C ARG A 82 5.77 -3.53 6.21
N PRO A 83 6.40 -4.66 6.53
CA PRO A 83 7.85 -4.75 6.60
C PRO A 83 8.47 -4.79 5.19
N ALA A 84 9.72 -4.32 5.06
CA ALA A 84 10.41 -4.23 3.76
C ALA A 84 10.54 -5.58 3.02
N TRP A 85 10.60 -6.71 3.73
CA TRP A 85 10.72 -8.03 3.10
C TRP A 85 9.48 -8.40 2.29
N GLU A 86 8.31 -7.96 2.74
CA GLU A 86 7.04 -8.23 2.05
C GLU A 86 6.96 -7.40 0.76
N LEU A 87 7.45 -6.16 0.81
CA LEU A 87 7.56 -5.32 -0.36
C LEU A 87 8.61 -5.84 -1.34
N LYS A 88 9.76 -6.31 -0.85
CA LYS A 88 10.78 -6.99 -1.66
C LYS A 88 10.21 -8.23 -2.35
N ALA A 89 9.41 -9.02 -1.66
CA ALA A 89 8.78 -10.23 -2.20
C ALA A 89 7.84 -9.93 -3.39
N VAL A 90 7.15 -8.79 -3.38
CA VAL A 90 6.32 -8.34 -4.52
C VAL A 90 7.11 -7.55 -5.58
N GLY A 91 8.44 -7.49 -5.42
CA GLY A 91 9.37 -6.88 -6.38
C GLY A 91 9.44 -5.36 -6.31
N PHE A 92 9.19 -4.74 -5.15
CA PHE A 92 9.63 -3.35 -4.95
C PHE A 92 11.16 -3.30 -4.96
N THR A 93 11.69 -2.28 -5.63
CA THR A 93 13.11 -2.03 -5.72
C THR A 93 13.61 -1.38 -4.43
N LEU A 94 14.90 -1.54 -4.15
CA LEU A 94 15.53 -0.92 -3.00
C LEU A 94 15.32 0.60 -2.96
N ARG A 95 15.39 1.25 -4.14
CA ARG A 95 15.24 2.70 -4.25
C ARG A 95 13.82 3.15 -3.90
N GLU A 96 12.80 2.41 -4.35
CA GLU A 96 11.41 2.66 -3.95
C GLU A 96 11.22 2.50 -2.44
N LEU A 97 11.87 1.53 -1.81
CA LEU A 97 11.81 1.35 -0.35
C LEU A 97 12.49 2.50 0.40
N LEU A 98 13.65 2.94 -0.06
CA LEU A 98 14.34 4.11 0.50
C LEU A 98 13.48 5.38 0.37
N ASP A 99 12.90 5.61 -0.81
CA ASP A 99 11.97 6.72 -1.04
C ASP A 99 10.69 6.58 -0.19
N GLY A 100 10.30 5.35 0.14
CA GLY A 100 9.24 5.02 1.09
C GLY A 100 9.57 5.31 2.56
N GLY A 101 10.82 5.69 2.86
CA GLY A 101 11.30 5.95 4.22
C GLY A 101 11.69 4.69 4.99
N TYR A 102 11.92 3.56 4.32
CA TYR A 102 12.54 2.40 4.96
C TYR A 102 14.02 2.68 5.23
N THR A 103 14.45 2.33 6.44
CA THR A 103 15.83 2.57 6.85
C THR A 103 16.77 1.53 6.26
N THR A 104 18.04 1.91 6.11
CA THR A 104 19.11 1.01 5.68
C THR A 104 19.21 -0.24 6.55
N GLY A 105 19.04 -0.11 7.87
CA GLY A 105 19.03 -1.25 8.80
C GLY A 105 17.86 -2.22 8.57
N GLU A 106 16.66 -1.72 8.28
CA GLU A 106 15.51 -2.56 7.90
C GLU A 106 15.77 -3.27 6.57
N LEU A 107 16.37 -2.58 5.60
CA LEU A 107 16.71 -3.14 4.30
C LEU A 107 17.79 -4.23 4.41
N GLN A 108 18.83 -4.01 5.23
CA GLN A 108 19.85 -5.02 5.51
C GLN A 108 19.25 -6.25 6.21
N SER A 109 18.32 -6.04 7.14
CA SER A 109 17.65 -7.13 7.86
C SER A 109 16.83 -8.04 6.92
N VAL A 110 16.38 -7.50 5.78
CA VAL A 110 15.63 -8.26 4.76
C VAL A 110 16.53 -8.76 3.62
N GLY A 111 17.85 -8.74 3.84
CA GLY A 111 18.84 -9.31 2.96
C GLY A 111 19.21 -8.41 1.78
N TYR A 112 19.08 -7.09 1.89
CA TYR A 112 19.76 -6.19 0.97
C TYR A 112 21.21 -5.99 1.40
N GLY A 113 22.14 -6.24 0.50
CA GLY A 113 23.57 -6.08 0.74
C GLY A 113 23.98 -4.61 0.84
N ALA A 114 25.10 -4.34 1.51
CA ALA A 114 25.70 -3.00 1.55
C ALA A 114 26.01 -2.46 0.14
N GLU A 115 26.41 -3.34 -0.79
CA GLU A 115 26.63 -3.00 -2.20
C GLU A 115 25.34 -2.58 -2.92
N GLU A 116 24.22 -3.27 -2.67
CA GLU A 116 22.92 -2.91 -3.27
C GLU A 116 22.43 -1.56 -2.74
N LEU A 117 22.60 -1.33 -1.43
CA LEU A 117 22.30 -0.05 -0.79
C LEU A 117 23.14 1.09 -1.35
N ARG A 118 24.44 0.85 -1.54
CA ARG A 118 25.33 1.80 -2.22
C ARG A 118 24.90 2.06 -3.65
N ALA A 119 24.57 1.01 -4.41
CA ALA A 119 24.11 1.11 -5.79
C ALA A 119 22.80 1.91 -5.92
N ALA A 120 21.92 1.85 -4.91
CA ALA A 120 20.71 2.68 -4.87
C ALA A 120 20.95 4.14 -4.46
N GLY A 121 22.20 4.51 -4.13
CA GLY A 121 22.60 5.88 -3.78
C GLY A 121 22.60 6.18 -2.29
N VAL A 122 22.56 5.17 -1.42
CA VAL A 122 22.74 5.36 0.03
C VAL A 122 24.17 5.79 0.31
N LYS A 123 24.34 6.85 1.11
CA LYS A 123 25.66 7.35 1.49
C LYS A 123 26.38 6.33 2.38
N LEU A 124 27.70 6.21 2.21
CA LEU A 124 28.55 5.35 3.05
C LEU A 124 28.38 5.62 4.55
N ALA A 125 28.16 6.88 4.94
CA ALA A 125 27.90 7.25 6.34
C ALA A 125 26.61 6.62 6.90
N GLU A 126 25.55 6.52 6.09
CA GLU A 126 24.29 5.88 6.50
C GLU A 126 24.41 4.35 6.51
N LEU A 127 25.25 3.78 5.65
CA LEU A 127 25.57 2.35 5.68
C LEU A 127 26.37 1.98 6.94
N ALA A 128 27.37 2.80 7.30
CA ALA A 128 28.13 2.60 8.52
C ALA A 128 27.24 2.73 9.78
N MET A 129 26.31 3.70 9.79
CA MET A 129 25.31 3.86 10.87
C MET A 129 24.34 2.67 10.96
N ALA A 130 24.03 2.02 9.83
CA ALA A 130 23.16 0.85 9.77
C ALA A 130 23.79 -0.42 10.36
N GLY A 131 25.07 -0.39 10.71
CA GLY A 131 25.81 -1.57 11.15
C GLY A 131 26.52 -2.32 10.02
N ALA A 132 26.66 -1.73 8.83
CA ALA A 132 27.58 -2.27 7.84
C ALA A 132 29.01 -2.22 8.40
N THR A 133 29.61 -3.38 8.61
CA THR A 133 30.99 -3.47 9.06
C THR A 133 31.94 -2.96 7.97
N VAL A 134 33.08 -2.39 8.35
CA VAL A 134 34.07 -1.81 7.42
C VAL A 134 34.56 -2.83 6.37
N ALA A 135 34.43 -4.13 6.64
CA ALA A 135 34.75 -5.19 5.67
C ALA A 135 33.74 -5.32 4.50
N GLN A 136 32.56 -4.70 4.62
CA GLN A 136 31.50 -4.66 3.62
C GLN A 136 31.36 -3.27 2.96
N LEU A 137 32.24 -2.33 3.32
CA LEU A 137 32.35 -0.99 2.72
C LEU A 137 33.57 -0.94 1.79
#